data_AF-A0A9X5MYW2-F1
#
_entry.id   AF-A0A9X5MYW2-F1
#
_cell.length_a   1.000
_cell.length_b   1.000
_cell.length_c   1.000
_cell.angle_alpha   90.00
_cell.angle_beta   90.00
_cell.angle_gamma   90.00
#
_symmetry.space_group_name_H-M   'P 1'
#
loop_
_entity.id
_entity.type
_entity.pdbx_description
1 polymer ?
#
loop_
_entity_poly.entity_id
_entity_poly.type
_entity_poly.pdbx_seq_one_letter_code
_entity_poly.pdbx_strand_id
1 'polypeptide(L)'
;MKQYVRTLESRGIVQSMSRKGNCYDNAVMENFFGIMKSEFIYIKEFESVEHFKIELEIYIDYYNTKRIKAKLKMSRVQYRTYFYQAA
;
A
#
# COMPACT_ATOMS: atom_id res chain seq x y z
N MET A 1 19.61 10.91 6.54
CA MET A 1 18.65 12.04 6.62
C MET A 1 18.91 13.09 5.54
N LYS A 2 20.03 13.84 5.58
CA LYS A 2 20.29 14.92 4.60
C LYS A 2 20.24 14.48 3.13
N GLN A 3 20.75 13.30 2.79
CA GLN A 3 20.69 12.77 1.41
C GLN A 3 19.26 12.44 0.97
N TYR A 4 18.46 11.84 1.85
CA TYR A 4 17.06 11.50 1.58
C TYR A 4 16.23 12.77 1.35
N VAL A 5 16.32 13.74 2.26
CA VAL A 5 15.63 15.04 2.16
C VAL A 5 15.98 15.74 0.84
N ARG A 6 17.28 15.85 0.51
CA ARG A 6 17.73 16.45 -0.75
C ARG A 6 17.20 15.74 -1.99
N THR A 7 17.05 14.42 -1.93
CA THR A 7 16.52 13.62 -3.05
C THR A 7 15.03 13.85 -3.25
N LEU A 8 14.28 14.05 -2.17
CA LEU A 8 12.87 14.41 -2.26
C LEU A 8 12.70 15.84 -2.80
N GLU A 9 13.49 16.79 -2.29
CA GLU A 9 13.49 18.18 -2.76
C GLU A 9 13.84 18.26 -4.25
N SER A 10 14.87 17.55 -4.72
CA SER A 10 15.28 17.55 -6.13
C SER A 10 14.24 16.93 -7.08
N ARG A 11 13.31 16.13 -6.54
CA ARG A 11 12.18 15.53 -7.27
C ARG A 11 10.86 16.28 -7.07
N GLY A 12 10.87 17.43 -6.38
CA GLY A 12 9.65 18.21 -6.09
C GLY A 12 8.69 17.52 -5.12
N ILE A 13 9.16 16.56 -4.31
CA ILE A 13 8.34 15.82 -3.35
C ILE A 13 8.34 16.57 -2.02
N VAL A 14 7.18 17.10 -1.64
CA VAL A 14 6.97 17.76 -0.35
C VAL A 14 6.84 16.70 0.75
N GLN A 15 7.68 16.81 1.79
CA GLN A 15 7.60 15.94 2.96
C GLN A 15 6.48 16.40 3.89
N SER A 16 5.47 15.57 4.08
CA SER A 16 4.38 15.80 5.02
C SER A 16 4.58 14.95 6.28
N MET A 17 5.31 15.49 7.26
CA MET A 17 5.58 14.82 8.53
C MET A 17 4.79 15.48 9.67
N SER A 18 3.95 14.73 10.38
CA SER A 18 3.32 15.24 11.62
C SER A 18 4.27 15.14 12.81
N ARG A 19 3.80 15.59 13.98
CA ARG A 19 4.52 15.43 15.25
C ARG A 19 4.77 13.95 15.56
N LYS A 20 5.92 13.67 16.19
CA LYS A 20 6.25 12.34 16.68
C LYS A 20 5.14 11.82 17.60
N GLY A 21 4.78 10.54 17.43
CA GLY A 21 3.76 9.88 18.25
C GLY A 21 2.34 9.98 17.68
N ASN A 22 2.13 10.53 16.48
CA ASN A 22 0.85 10.48 15.81
C ASN A 22 0.63 9.13 15.13
N CYS A 23 -0.19 8.26 15.74
CA CYS A 23 -0.49 6.94 15.18
C CYS A 23 -1.37 6.99 13.92
N TYR A 24 -2.17 8.06 13.72
CA TYR A 24 -3.07 8.18 12.58
C TYR A 24 -2.33 8.23 11.24
N ASP A 25 -1.12 8.79 11.21
CA ASP A 25 -0.29 8.84 10.02
C ASP A 25 0.12 7.43 9.55
N ASN A 26 0.28 6.51 10.49
CA ASN A 26 0.71 5.13 10.22
C ASN A 26 -0.47 4.15 10.09
N ALA A 27 -1.63 4.46 10.69
CA ALA A 27 -2.76 3.55 10.82
C ALA A 27 -3.22 2.96 9.47
N VAL A 28 -3.17 3.73 8.38
CA VAL A 28 -3.55 3.24 7.03
C VAL A 28 -2.59 2.17 6.53
N MET A 29 -1.28 2.37 6.71
CA MET A 29 -0.27 1.40 6.30
C MET A 29 -0.23 0.19 7.23
N GLU A 30 -0.43 0.39 8.54
CA GLU A 30 -0.58 -0.71 9.51
C GLU A 30 -1.77 -1.60 9.16
N ASN A 31 -2.92 -1.00 8.81
CA ASN A 31 -4.08 -1.76 8.34
C ASN A 31 -3.76 -2.58 7.09
N PHE A 32 -3.06 -1.98 6.11
CA PHE A 32 -2.62 -2.69 4.92
C PHE A 32 -1.72 -3.88 5.26
N PHE A 33 -0.70 -3.69 6.10
CA PHE A 33 0.22 -4.76 6.49
C PHE A 33 -0.48 -5.86 7.29
N GLY A 34 -1.44 -5.51 8.15
CA GLY A 34 -2.26 -6.51 8.85
C GLY A 34 -3.00 -7.42 7.87
N ILE A 35 -3.65 -6.83 6.86
CA ILE A 35 -4.37 -7.57 5.82
C ILE A 35 -3.42 -8.42 4.97
N MET A 36 -2.32 -7.85 4.49
CA MET A 36 -1.31 -8.60 3.71
C MET A 36 -0.79 -9.79 4.51
N LYS A 37 -0.46 -9.61 5.78
CA LYS A 37 0.05 -10.71 6.60
C LYS A 37 -0.98 -11.82 6.72
N SER A 38 -2.25 -11.50 7.02
CA SER A 38 -3.31 -12.50 7.15
C SER A 38 -3.69 -13.20 5.84
N GLU A 39 -3.73 -12.45 4.73
CA GLU A 39 -4.23 -12.97 3.44
C GLU A 39 -3.13 -13.56 2.55
N PHE A 40 -1.86 -13.28 2.84
CA PHE A 40 -0.74 -13.66 1.97
C PHE A 40 0.40 -14.34 2.74
N ILE A 41 0.89 -13.71 3.82
CA ILE A 41 2.10 -14.21 4.50
C ILE A 41 1.83 -15.45 5.34
N TYR A 42 0.76 -15.46 6.13
CA TYR A 42 0.53 -16.52 7.13
C TYR A 42 -0.06 -17.80 6.55
N ILE A 43 -0.57 -17.75 5.32
CA ILE A 43 -1.27 -18.87 4.68
C ILE A 43 -0.46 -19.53 3.56
N LYS A 44 0.77 -19.06 3.31
CA LYS A 44 1.59 -19.50 2.20
C LYS A 44 3.02 -19.76 2.65
N GLU A 45 3.60 -20.84 2.15
CA GLU A 45 5.02 -21.11 2.28
C GLU A 45 5.77 -20.60 1.05
N PHE A 46 6.97 -20.10 1.25
CA PHE A 46 7.82 -19.57 0.19
C PHE A 46 9.13 -20.34 0.16
N GLU A 47 9.45 -20.90 -0.99
CA GLU A 47 10.65 -21.70 -1.20
C GLU A 47 11.94 -20.85 -1.26
N SER A 48 11.79 -19.57 -1.62
CA SER A 48 12.90 -18.62 -1.71
C SER A 48 12.41 -17.18 -1.63
N VAL A 49 13.35 -16.24 -1.47
CA VAL A 49 13.07 -14.80 -1.53
C VAL A 49 12.56 -14.40 -2.93
N GLU A 50 13.05 -15.05 -3.97
CA GLU A 50 12.64 -14.79 -5.36
C GLU A 50 11.20 -15.26 -5.59
N HIS A 51 10.85 -16.46 -5.11
CA HIS A 51 9.47 -16.95 -5.13
C HIS A 51 8.54 -15.99 -4.36
N PHE A 52 8.97 -15.55 -3.16
CA PHE A 52 8.23 -14.55 -2.39
C PHE A 52 7.98 -13.25 -3.17
N LYS A 53 8.98 -12.71 -3.87
CA LYS A 53 8.84 -11.46 -4.65
C LYS A 53 7.81 -11.60 -5.77
N ILE A 54 7.86 -12.69 -6.52
CA ILE A 54 6.92 -12.98 -7.61
C ILE A 54 5.50 -13.05 -7.06
N GLU A 55 5.32 -13.78 -5.98
CA GLU A 55 4.03 -13.97 -5.34
C GLU A 55 3.49 -12.69 -4.70
N LEU A 56 4.38 -11.86 -4.15
CA LEU A 56 4.03 -10.54 -3.63
C LEU A 56 3.55 -9.63 -4.76
N GLU A 57 4.19 -9.63 -5.92
CA GLU A 57 3.75 -8.84 -7.08
C GLU A 57 2.34 -9.25 -7.53
N ILE A 58 2.08 -10.55 -7.62
CA ILE A 58 0.75 -11.11 -7.94
C ILE A 58 -0.28 -10.69 -6.88
N TYR A 59 0.07 -10.78 -5.59
CA TYR A 59 -0.80 -10.35 -4.50
C TYR A 59 -1.13 -8.86 -4.57
N ILE A 60 -0.14 -8.01 -4.87
CA ILE A 60 -0.32 -6.56 -4.97
C ILE A 60 -1.21 -6.18 -6.15
N ASP A 61 -1.08 -6.84 -7.30
CA ASP A 61 -2.03 -6.67 -8.42
C ASP A 61 -3.44 -7.03 -7.96
N TYR A 62 -3.64 -8.25 -7.43
CA TYR A 62 -4.93 -8.69 -6.92
C TYR A 62 -5.53 -7.70 -5.90
N TYR A 63 -4.74 -7.26 -4.93
CA TYR A 63 -5.16 -6.35 -3.87
C TYR A 63 -5.68 -5.01 -4.40
N ASN A 64 -5.05 -4.49 -5.45
CA ASN A 64 -5.39 -3.19 -6.02
C ASN A 64 -6.50 -3.26 -7.06
N THR A 65 -6.48 -4.27 -7.92
CA THR A 65 -7.32 -4.34 -9.12
C THR A 65 -8.56 -5.20 -8.93
N LYS A 66 -8.48 -6.27 -8.12
CA LYS A 66 -9.53 -7.30 -8.01
C LYS A 66 -10.22 -7.36 -6.63
N ARG A 67 -9.48 -7.12 -5.53
CA ARG A 67 -10.00 -7.24 -4.17
C ARG A 67 -11.08 -6.18 -3.88
N ILE A 68 -12.32 -6.63 -3.72
CA ILE A 68 -13.46 -5.76 -3.40
C ILE A 68 -13.46 -5.36 -1.93
N LYS A 69 -13.56 -4.05 -1.65
CA LYS A 69 -13.85 -3.58 -0.28
C LYS A 69 -15.36 -3.56 -0.05
N ALA A 70 -15.84 -4.31 0.94
CA ALA A 70 -17.27 -4.43 1.24
C ALA A 70 -18.01 -3.08 1.39
N LYS A 71 -17.35 -2.08 2.01
CA LYS A 71 -17.89 -0.72 2.16
C LYS A 71 -17.96 0.06 0.84
N LEU A 72 -17.03 -0.19 -0.08
CA LEU A 72 -16.94 0.54 -1.35
C LEU A 72 -17.65 -0.20 -2.50
N LYS A 73 -17.90 -1.51 -2.36
CA LYS A 73 -18.42 -2.39 -3.42
C LYS A 73 -17.56 -2.43 -4.69
N MET A 74 -16.30 -1.99 -4.59
CA MET A 74 -15.36 -1.90 -5.70
C MET A 74 -13.92 -2.15 -5.23
N SER A 75 -13.02 -2.39 -6.18
CA SER A 75 -11.57 -2.45 -5.93
C SER A 75 -10.98 -1.05 -5.73
N ARG A 76 -9.72 -0.99 -5.26
CA ARG A 76 -9.05 0.29 -4.98
C ARG A 76 -8.85 1.11 -6.26
N VAL A 77 -8.45 0.44 -7.35
CA VAL A 77 -8.29 1.09 -8.65
C VAL A 77 -9.63 1.57 -9.19
N GLN A 78 -10.68 0.74 -9.10
CA GLN A 78 -12.02 1.15 -9.51
C GLN A 78 -12.52 2.38 -8.73
N TYR A 79 -12.34 2.39 -7.41
CA TYR A 79 -12.69 3.55 -6.57
C TYR A 79 -11.94 4.81 -6.98
N ARG A 80 -10.64 4.70 -7.24
CA ARG A 80 -9.83 5.82 -7.69
C ARG A 80 -10.33 6.36 -9.04
N THR A 81 -10.59 5.49 -10.01
CA THR A 81 -11.08 5.89 -11.33
C THR A 81 -12.47 6.53 -11.26
N TYR A 82 -13.40 5.94 -10.49
CA TYR A 82 -14.74 6.49 -10.29
C TYR A 82 -14.68 7.91 -9.69
N PHE A 83 -13.84 8.12 -8.68
CA PHE A 83 -13.68 9.42 -8.04
C PHE A 83 -13.17 10.49 -9.02
N TYR A 84 -12.21 10.16 -9.89
CA TYR A 84 -11.70 11.11 -10.90
C TYR A 84 -12.69 11.39 -12.03
N GLN A 85 -13.58 10.45 -12.35
CA GLN A 85 -14.63 10.67 -13.35
C GLN A 85 -15.80 11.49 -12.80
N ALA A 86 -16.00 11.46 -11.48
CA ALA A 86 -17.05 12.20 -10.79
C ALA A 86 -16.63 13.59 -10.30
N ALA A 87 -15.34 13.92 -10.39
CA ALA A 87 -14.74 15.21 -10.03
C ALA A 87 -14.58 16.10 -11.28
#